data_AF-A0A839JUG3-F1
#
_entry.id   AF-A0A839JUG3-F1
#
_cell.length_a   1.000
_cell.length_b   1.000
_cell.length_c   1.000
_cell.angle_alpha   90.00
_cell.angle_beta   90.00
_cell.angle_gamma   90.00
#
_symmetry.space_group_name_H-M   'P 1'
#
loop_
_entity.id
_entity.type
_entity.pdbx_description
1 polymer ?
#
loop_
_entity_poly.entity_id
_entity_poly.type
_entity_poly.pdbx_seq_one_letter_code
_entity_poly.pdbx_strand_id
1 'polypeptide(L)'
;MNTLKLKRFWYHVRHDYLTLNNVVVAAAALIALSWAWGSIESMQRNYELQQMVDQKKYQLTVEKLRTELLAYESKYYESDEYLDLAVRQRLGRGSPGEKLLIVPSTDAAKQQPTAHNTPQKQPTSNFQQWINFLFGARRTSQNLQK
;
A
#
# COMPACT_ATOMS: atom_id res chain seq x y z
N MET A 1 18.28 44.69 22.25
CA MET A 1 17.04 45.50 22.25
C MET A 1 15.98 44.84 23.13
N ASN A 2 15.36 45.63 24.02
CA ASN A 2 14.02 45.45 24.58
C ASN A 2 13.76 44.56 25.82
N THR A 3 14.67 44.51 26.81
CA THR A 3 14.36 43.98 28.16
C THR A 3 13.24 44.78 28.87
N LEU A 4 13.09 46.06 28.52
CA LEU A 4 12.02 46.93 29.00
C LEU A 4 10.64 46.61 28.37
N LYS A 5 10.60 46.16 27.11
CA LYS A 5 9.34 45.71 26.49
C LYS A 5 8.88 44.37 27.06
N LEU A 6 9.82 43.48 27.38
CA LEU A 6 9.53 42.21 28.02
C LEU A 6 8.96 42.40 29.43
N LYS A 7 9.54 43.30 30.24
CA LYS A 7 8.98 43.65 31.57
C LYS A 7 7.59 44.28 31.50
N ARG A 8 7.35 45.18 30.55
CA ARG A 8 6.01 45.79 30.35
C ARG A 8 4.99 44.78 29.87
N PHE A 9 5.36 43.89 28.94
CA PHE A 9 4.53 42.78 28.50
C PHE A 9 4.16 41.87 29.67
N TRP A 10 5.13 41.51 30.51
CA TRP A 10 4.89 40.69 31.71
C TRP A 10 3.99 41.39 32.74
N TYR A 11 4.10 42.71 32.89
CA TYR A 11 3.25 43.51 33.79
C TYR A 11 1.80 43.55 33.31
N HIS A 12 1.56 43.79 32.01
CA HIS A 12 0.21 43.74 31.43
C HIS A 12 -0.39 42.33 31.46
N VAL A 13 0.41 41.30 31.16
CA VAL A 13 -0.02 39.91 31.28
C VAL A 13 -0.43 39.58 32.73
N ARG A 14 0.36 40.00 33.71
CA ARG A 14 0.06 39.76 35.12
C ARG A 14 -1.15 40.56 35.61
N HIS A 15 -1.36 41.79 35.16
CA HIS A 15 -2.38 42.65 35.76
C HIS A 15 -3.74 42.59 35.05
N ASP A 16 -3.76 42.36 33.73
CA ASP A 16 -5.00 42.36 32.93
C ASP A 16 -5.52 40.93 32.68
N TYR A 17 -4.65 39.91 32.66
CA TYR A 17 -5.03 38.53 32.38
C TYR A 17 -5.17 37.63 33.62
N LEU A 18 -4.69 38.04 34.81
CA LEU A 18 -4.96 37.34 36.09
C LEU A 18 -6.27 37.83 36.74
N THR A 19 -7.34 37.90 35.97
CA THR A 19 -8.70 37.95 36.51
C THR A 19 -9.24 36.53 36.61
N LEU A 20 -10.03 36.22 37.64
CA LEU A 20 -10.53 34.85 37.92
C LEU A 20 -11.15 34.18 36.68
N ASN A 21 -11.84 34.94 35.84
CA ASN A 21 -12.47 34.46 34.62
C ASN A 21 -11.44 33.94 33.59
N ASN A 22 -10.36 34.69 33.36
CA ASN A 22 -9.35 34.33 32.37
C ASN A 22 -8.51 33.12 32.82
N VAL A 23 -8.30 32.95 34.12
CA VAL A 23 -7.64 31.76 34.69
C VAL A 23 -8.49 30.50 34.47
N VAL A 24 -9.81 30.59 34.66
CA VAL A 24 -10.73 29.48 34.40
C VAL A 24 -10.76 29.10 32.92
N VAL A 25 -10.80 30.08 32.01
CA VAL A 25 -10.74 29.83 30.56
C VAL A 25 -9.41 29.19 30.15
N ALA A 26 -8.29 29.65 30.71
CA ALA A 26 -6.97 29.05 30.46
C ALA A 26 -6.88 27.61 30.97
N ALA A 27 -7.43 27.33 32.16
CA ALA A 27 -7.49 25.97 32.71
C ALA A 27 -8.36 25.04 31.84
N ALA A 28 -9.53 25.52 31.39
CA ALA A 28 -10.40 24.76 30.48
C ALA A 28 -9.72 24.47 29.13
N ALA A 29 -8.98 25.45 28.59
CA ALA A 29 -8.21 25.26 27.36
C ALA A 29 -7.07 24.24 27.55
N LEU A 30 -6.37 24.26 28.68
CA LEU A 30 -5.33 23.28 28.98
C LEU A 30 -5.90 21.86 29.15
N ILE A 31 -7.08 21.73 29.77
CA ILE A 31 -7.78 20.44 29.85
C ILE A 31 -8.18 19.96 28.45
N ALA A 32 -8.77 20.82 27.61
CA ALA A 32 -9.12 20.47 26.25
C ALA A 32 -7.91 20.04 25.40
N LEU A 33 -6.78 20.74 25.55
CA LEU A 33 -5.51 20.37 24.90
C LEU A 33 -4.93 19.07 25.44
N SER A 34 -5.05 18.81 26.75
CA SER A 34 -4.60 17.56 27.37
C SER A 34 -5.42 16.37 26.88
N TRP A 35 -6.71 16.54 26.61
CA TRP A 35 -7.56 15.50 26.00
C TRP A 35 -7.18 15.25 24.54
N ALA A 36 -6.88 16.30 23.78
CA ALA A 36 -6.42 16.17 22.39
C ALA A 36 -5.04 15.47 22.28
N TRP A 37 -4.16 15.67 23.27
CA TRP A 37 -2.85 15.00 23.30
C TRP A 37 -2.97 13.51 23.62
N GLY A 38 -3.87 13.13 24.53
CA GLY A 38 -4.10 11.72 24.89
C GLY A 38 -4.70 10.86 23.77
N SER A 39 -5.48 11.46 22.84
CA SER A 39 -6.06 10.70 21.72
C SER A 39 -5.01 10.24 20.70
N ILE A 40 -3.95 11.02 20.49
CA ILE A 40 -2.92 10.77 19.48
C ILE A 40 -2.05 9.55 19.84
N GLU A 41 -1.71 9.37 21.12
CA GLU A 41 -0.88 8.25 21.59
C GLU A 41 -1.62 6.89 21.50
N SER A 42 -2.92 6.89 21.81
CA SER A 42 -3.77 5.69 21.68
C SER A 42 -3.95 5.24 20.23
N MET A 43 -3.95 6.21 19.30
CA MET A 43 -4.06 5.96 17.87
C MET A 43 -2.78 5.30 17.37
N GLN A 44 -1.62 5.84 17.71
CA GLN A 44 -0.32 5.36 17.22
C GLN A 44 0.00 3.93 17.66
N ARG A 45 -0.29 3.55 18.92
CA ARG A 45 -0.08 2.16 19.40
C ARG A 45 -0.98 1.14 18.70
N ASN A 46 -2.20 1.52 18.33
CA ASN A 46 -3.13 0.60 17.68
C ASN A 46 -2.77 0.40 16.20
N TYR A 47 -2.27 1.44 15.53
CA TYR A 47 -1.84 1.34 14.13
C TYR A 47 -0.60 0.47 13.95
N GLU A 48 0.40 0.54 14.83
CA GLU A 48 1.59 -0.31 14.71
C GLU A 48 1.25 -1.79 14.92
N LEU A 49 0.41 -2.10 15.91
CA LEU A 49 -0.06 -3.47 16.13
C LEU A 49 -0.91 -3.98 14.95
N GLN A 50 -1.82 -3.16 14.43
CA GLN A 50 -2.64 -3.53 13.26
C GLN A 50 -1.77 -3.73 12.01
N GLN A 51 -0.78 -2.86 11.78
CA GLN A 51 0.10 -2.96 10.63
C GLN A 51 0.97 -4.23 10.67
N MET A 52 1.48 -4.61 11.84
CA MET A 52 2.21 -5.87 12.01
C MET A 52 1.32 -7.09 11.76
N VAL A 53 0.06 -7.07 12.23
CA VAL A 53 -0.91 -8.14 11.99
C VAL A 53 -1.26 -8.24 10.50
N ASP A 54 -1.50 -7.12 9.84
CA ASP A 54 -1.86 -7.08 8.42
C ASP A 54 -0.71 -7.53 7.52
N GLN A 55 0.52 -7.12 7.83
CA GLN A 55 1.71 -7.62 7.13
C GLN A 55 1.87 -9.13 7.27
N LYS A 56 1.70 -9.68 8.48
CA LYS A 56 1.80 -11.12 8.70
C LYS A 56 0.67 -11.90 8.01
N LYS A 57 -0.55 -11.38 8.03
CA LYS A 57 -1.69 -11.97 7.29
C LYS A 57 -1.43 -11.98 5.79
N TYR A 58 -0.92 -10.87 5.24
CA TYR A 58 -0.57 -10.79 3.82
C TYR A 58 0.48 -11.82 3.44
N GLN A 59 1.59 -11.91 4.19
CA GLN A 59 2.64 -12.91 3.95
C GLN A 59 2.08 -14.34 4.00
N LEU A 60 1.24 -14.65 4.99
CA LEU A 60 0.63 -15.97 5.13
C LEU A 60 -0.28 -16.30 3.94
N THR A 61 -1.05 -15.34 3.43
CA THR A 61 -1.88 -15.53 2.24
C THR A 61 -1.01 -15.80 1.01
N VAL A 62 0.04 -15.01 0.79
CA VAL A 62 0.96 -15.21 -0.35
C VAL A 62 1.60 -16.59 -0.31
N GLU A 63 2.11 -17.00 0.86
CA GLU A 63 2.75 -18.32 0.99
C GLU A 63 1.74 -19.45 0.82
N LYS A 64 0.50 -19.32 1.34
CA LYS A 64 -0.55 -20.30 1.08
C LYS A 64 -0.83 -20.45 -0.42
N LEU A 65 -0.99 -19.34 -1.13
CA LEU A 65 -1.21 -19.37 -2.58
C LEU A 65 -0.05 -20.03 -3.33
N ARG A 66 1.20 -19.77 -2.92
CA ARG A 66 2.38 -20.43 -3.50
C ARG A 66 2.35 -21.94 -3.28
N THR A 67 2.04 -22.38 -2.07
CA THR A 67 1.97 -23.82 -1.76
C THR A 67 0.84 -24.51 -2.52
N GLU A 68 -0.31 -23.86 -2.66
CA GLU A 68 -1.44 -24.38 -3.42
C GLU A 68 -1.12 -24.47 -4.91
N LEU A 69 -0.46 -23.45 -5.46
CA LEU A 69 0.02 -23.45 -6.84
C LEU A 69 1.02 -24.58 -7.09
N LEU A 70 2.04 -24.73 -6.24
CA LEU A 70 3.02 -25.81 -6.35
C LEU A 70 2.36 -27.20 -6.26
N ALA A 71 1.41 -27.36 -5.35
CA ALA A 71 0.67 -28.62 -5.21
C ALA A 71 -0.17 -28.91 -6.46
N TYR A 72 -0.78 -27.89 -7.05
CA TYR A 72 -1.52 -28.01 -8.30
C TYR A 72 -0.60 -28.37 -9.48
N GLU A 73 0.56 -27.70 -9.59
CA GLU A 73 1.56 -28.00 -10.62
C GLU A 73 2.10 -29.43 -10.50
N SER A 74 2.40 -29.90 -9.29
CA SER A 74 2.81 -31.30 -9.05
C SER A 74 1.75 -32.28 -9.55
N LYS A 75 0.48 -32.05 -9.17
CA LYS A 75 -0.64 -32.90 -9.63
C LYS A 75 -0.83 -32.85 -11.14
N TYR A 76 -0.62 -31.69 -11.76
CA TYR A 76 -0.68 -31.56 -13.21
C TYR A 76 0.40 -32.42 -13.89
N TYR A 77 1.63 -32.42 -13.37
CA TYR A 77 2.71 -33.26 -13.90
C TYR A 77 2.53 -34.77 -13.64
N GLU A 78 1.80 -35.13 -12.58
CA GLU A 78 1.42 -36.52 -12.29
C GLU A 78 0.23 -37.01 -13.12
N SER A 79 -0.48 -36.12 -13.81
CA SER A 79 -1.66 -36.51 -14.59
C SER A 79 -1.30 -37.36 -15.80
N ASP A 80 -2.11 -38.39 -16.07
CA ASP A 80 -1.92 -39.31 -17.20
C ASP A 80 -1.84 -38.56 -18.55
N GLU A 81 -2.67 -37.52 -18.72
CA GLU A 81 -2.69 -36.67 -19.91
C GLU A 81 -1.35 -35.95 -20.12
N TYR A 82 -0.77 -35.38 -19.05
CA TYR A 82 0.53 -34.73 -19.14
C TYR A 82 1.63 -35.75 -19.48
N LEU A 83 1.62 -36.91 -18.83
CA LEU A 83 2.58 -37.98 -19.08
C LEU A 83 2.48 -38.50 -20.52
N ASP A 84 1.27 -38.71 -21.05
CA ASP A 84 1.05 -39.15 -22.43
C ASP A 84 1.54 -38.09 -23.43
N LEU A 85 1.20 -36.81 -23.23
CA LEU A 85 1.71 -35.70 -24.04
C LEU A 85 3.25 -35.59 -23.98
N ALA A 86 3.84 -35.73 -22.80
CA ALA A 86 5.29 -35.67 -22.62
C ALA A 86 5.98 -36.85 -23.33
N VAL A 87 5.43 -38.06 -23.22
CA VAL A 87 5.93 -39.24 -23.94
C VAL A 87 5.83 -39.04 -25.46
N ARG A 88 4.72 -38.50 -25.97
CA ARG A 88 4.54 -38.18 -27.39
C ARG A 88 5.55 -37.16 -27.89
N GLN A 89 5.78 -36.09 -27.12
CA GLN A 89 6.78 -35.07 -27.43
C GLN A 89 8.20 -35.65 -27.45
N ARG A 90 8.52 -36.55 -26.52
CA ARG A 90 9.87 -37.13 -26.39
C ARG A 90 10.16 -38.23 -27.41
N LEU A 91 9.20 -39.13 -27.64
CA LEU A 91 9.37 -40.28 -28.52
C LEU A 91 8.98 -39.98 -29.97
N GLY A 92 8.20 -38.92 -30.22
CA GLY A 92 7.69 -38.58 -31.54
C GLY A 92 6.75 -39.66 -32.12
N ARG A 93 6.17 -40.48 -31.25
CA ARG A 93 5.25 -41.57 -31.62
C ARG A 93 3.87 -41.28 -31.02
N GLY A 94 2.83 -41.41 -31.83
CA GLY A 94 1.44 -41.34 -31.40
C GLY A 94 0.94 -42.73 -31.04
N SER A 95 -0.24 -42.79 -30.41
CA SER A 95 -0.93 -44.05 -30.16
C SER A 95 -1.29 -44.78 -31.47
N PRO A 96 -1.46 -46.11 -31.46
CA PRO A 96 -1.82 -46.88 -32.66
C PRO A 96 -3.08 -46.32 -33.33
N GLY A 97 -2.99 -45.94 -34.61
CA GLY A 97 -4.10 -45.36 -35.38
C GLY A 97 -4.16 -43.83 -35.41
N GLU A 98 -3.27 -43.13 -34.70
CA GLU A 98 -3.24 -41.67 -34.65
C GLU A 98 -2.26 -41.07 -35.68
N LYS A 99 -2.69 -40.02 -36.41
CA LYS A 99 -1.87 -39.30 -37.39
C LYS A 99 -1.32 -38.02 -36.76
N LEU A 100 -0.01 -38.00 -36.47
CA LEU A 100 0.68 -36.83 -35.91
C LEU A 100 0.90 -35.73 -36.97
N LEU A 101 0.51 -34.49 -36.66
CA LEU A 101 0.84 -33.30 -37.44
C LEU A 101 1.96 -32.53 -36.74
N ILE A 102 3.12 -32.44 -37.38
CA ILE A 102 4.26 -31.66 -36.86
C ILE A 102 4.00 -30.18 -37.18
N VAL A 103 3.73 -29.39 -36.15
CA VAL A 103 3.61 -27.93 -36.23
C VAL A 103 4.85 -27.27 -35.63
N PRO A 104 5.28 -26.09 -36.11
CA PRO A 104 6.38 -25.35 -35.49
C PRO A 104 6.05 -25.03 -34.02
N SER A 105 7.03 -25.19 -33.12
CA SER A 105 6.83 -24.96 -31.69
C SER A 105 6.42 -23.51 -31.41
N THR A 106 5.41 -23.35 -30.54
CA THR A 106 4.92 -22.06 -30.06
C THR A 106 5.72 -21.54 -28.86
N ASP A 107 6.71 -22.28 -28.35
CA ASP A 107 7.52 -21.85 -27.19
C ASP A 107 8.31 -20.57 -27.48
N ALA A 108 8.70 -20.36 -28.73
CA ALA A 108 9.33 -19.11 -29.18
C ALA A 108 8.39 -17.90 -29.11
N ALA A 109 7.07 -18.09 -29.14
CA ALA A 109 6.09 -17.00 -29.06
C ALA A 109 5.92 -16.45 -27.63
N LYS A 110 6.37 -17.17 -26.60
CA LYS A 110 6.40 -16.67 -25.20
C LYS A 110 7.53 -15.68 -24.94
N GLN A 111 8.50 -15.56 -25.85
CA GLN A 111 9.65 -14.65 -25.71
C GLN A 111 9.42 -13.28 -26.35
N GLN A 112 8.19 -12.96 -26.78
CA GLN A 112 7.91 -11.61 -27.25
C GLN A 112 8.10 -10.64 -26.06
N PRO A 113 9.08 -9.72 -26.08
CA PRO A 113 9.17 -8.72 -25.04
C PRO A 113 7.92 -7.87 -25.15
N THR A 114 7.07 -7.90 -24.13
CA THR A 114 6.01 -6.91 -23.93
C THR A 114 6.68 -5.57 -23.64
N ALA A 115 7.21 -4.93 -24.68
CA ALA A 115 7.73 -3.58 -24.64
C ALA A 115 6.55 -2.59 -24.59
N HIS A 116 5.78 -2.63 -23.52
CA HIS A 116 4.94 -1.52 -23.12
C HIS A 116 5.81 -0.54 -22.34
N ASN A 117 6.69 0.16 -23.05
CA ASN A 117 7.35 1.36 -22.55
C ASN A 117 6.28 2.46 -22.42
N THR A 118 5.50 2.37 -21.34
CA THR A 118 4.68 3.50 -20.91
C THR A 118 5.60 4.36 -20.05
N PRO A 119 5.79 5.65 -20.34
CA PRO A 119 6.62 6.51 -19.51
C PRO A 119 6.05 6.52 -18.10
N GLN A 120 6.80 5.92 -17.17
CA GLN A 120 6.46 5.86 -15.75
C GLN A 120 6.51 7.29 -15.21
N LYS A 121 5.36 7.97 -15.19
CA LYS A 121 5.22 9.22 -14.44
C LYS A 121 5.53 8.89 -12.98
N GLN A 122 6.56 9.55 -12.46
CA GLN A 122 7.01 9.36 -11.08
C GLN A 122 5.82 9.53 -10.13
N PRO A 123 5.64 8.61 -9.17
CA PRO A 123 4.55 8.70 -8.22
C PRO A 123 4.70 9.98 -7.41
N THR A 124 3.69 10.84 -7.45
CA THR A 124 3.65 12.03 -6.60
C THR A 124 3.67 11.61 -5.12
N SER A 125 4.51 12.25 -4.30
CA SER A 125 4.58 12.00 -2.86
C SER A 125 3.20 12.13 -2.19
N ASN A 126 2.89 11.25 -1.23
CA ASN A 126 1.61 11.23 -0.52
C ASN A 126 1.23 12.60 0.05
N PHE A 127 2.20 13.35 0.58
CA PHE A 127 1.96 14.70 1.11
C PHE A 127 1.48 15.69 0.03
N GLN A 128 2.07 15.60 -1.17
CA GLN A 128 1.69 16.42 -2.32
C GLN A 128 0.24 16.15 -2.74
N GLN A 129 -0.19 14.88 -2.67
CA GLN A 129 -1.56 14.48 -2.97
C GLN A 129 -2.55 15.08 -1.97
N TRP A 130 -2.21 15.07 -0.67
CA TRP A 130 -3.04 15.66 0.39
C TRP A 130 -3.15 17.18 0.28
N ILE A 131 -2.05 17.88 -0.01
CA ILE A 131 -2.09 19.34 -0.23
C ILE A 131 -2.94 19.69 -1.46
N ASN A 132 -2.81 18.92 -2.55
CA ASN A 132 -3.61 19.11 -3.76
C ASN A 132 -5.10 18.84 -3.52
N PHE A 133 -5.43 17.86 -2.67
CA PHE A 133 -6.81 17.56 -2.27
C PHE A 133 -7.43 18.68 -1.42
N LEU A 134 -6.70 19.19 -0.42
CA LEU A 134 -7.22 20.18 0.52
C LEU A 134 -7.31 21.59 -0.06
N PHE A 135 -6.41 21.94 -0.99
CA PHE A 135 -6.30 23.30 -1.51
C PHE A 135 -6.56 23.41 -3.02
N GLY A 136 -7.01 22.32 -3.67
CA GLY A 136 -7.57 22.35 -5.02
C GLY A 136 -6.59 22.81 -6.09
N ALA A 137 -5.43 22.14 -6.21
CA ALA A 137 -4.64 22.25 -7.44
C ALA A 137 -5.39 21.53 -8.57
N ARG A 138 -5.63 22.25 -9.68
CA ARG A 138 -6.47 21.86 -10.84
C ARG A 138 -6.50 20.35 -11.08
N ARG A 139 -7.72 19.79 -11.10
CA ARG A 139 -8.04 18.41 -11.50
C ARG A 139 -7.36 18.12 -12.85
N THR A 140 -6.18 17.50 -12.83
CA THR A 140 -5.71 16.73 -13.99
C THR A 140 -6.42 15.40 -13.87
N SER A 141 -7.57 15.31 -14.52
CA SER A 141 -8.32 14.09 -14.75
C SER A 141 -7.37 13.02 -15.31
N GLN A 142 -6.90 12.10 -14.48
CA GLN A 142 -6.39 10.82 -14.95
C GLN A 142 -7.43 9.76 -14.63
N ASN A 143 -8.27 9.52 -15.65
CA ASN A 143 -9.01 8.30 -15.95
C ASN A 143 -9.47 7.47 -14.74
N LEU A 144 -10.70 7.75 -14.30
CA LEU A 144 -11.65 6.68 -14.04
C LEU A 144 -12.05 6.09 -15.41
N GLN A 145 -11.37 5.04 -15.84
CA GLN A 145 -11.89 4.15 -16.88
C GLN A 145 -12.08 2.76 -16.27
N LYS A 146 -13.26 2.22 -16.57
CA LYS A 146 -13.72 0.86 -16.33
C LYS A 146 -12.74 -0.19 -16.84
#